data_AF-A0A7C9AYB1-F1
#
_entry.id   AF-A0A7C9AYB1-F1
#
_cell.length_a   1.000
_cell.length_b   1.000
_cell.length_c   1.000
_cell.angle_alpha   90.00
_cell.angle_beta   90.00
_cell.angle_gamma   90.00
#
_symmetry.space_group_name_H-M   'P 1'
#
loop_
_entity.id
_entity.type
_entity.pdbx_description
1 polymer ?
#
loop_
_entity_poly.entity_id
_entity_poly.type
_entity_poly.pdbx_seq_one_letter_code
_entity_poly.pdbx_strand_id
1 'polypeptide(L)'
;DNYLWQSSDYPSDSLLSGMKLGRDLITGFDRFLTSWKSSNDPSPGSYTYRIDPCGYPQPVLYKDSVEISRDDPWNGFWFSGYSIIDPDPTSEYQFVFNSTDMYYVY
;
A
#
# COMPACT_ATOMS: atom_id res chain seq x y z
N ASP A 1 -8.47 -15.85 -16.67
CA ASP A 1 -7.80 -16.16 -15.40
C ASP A 1 -8.77 -16.09 -14.24
N ASN A 2 -9.07 -17.24 -13.64
CA ASN A 2 -9.86 -17.33 -12.40
C ASN A 2 -8.99 -18.03 -11.35
N TYR A 3 -8.10 -17.27 -10.72
CA TYR A 3 -7.33 -17.76 -9.58
C TYR A 3 -8.26 -17.80 -8.36
N LEU A 4 -8.30 -18.94 -7.67
CA LEU A 4 -9.06 -19.06 -6.41
C LEU A 4 -8.36 -18.35 -5.24
N TRP A 5 -7.03 -18.21 -5.32
CA TRP A 5 -6.19 -17.60 -4.29
C TRP A 5 -4.84 -17.18 -4.88
N GLN A 6 -4.28 -16.07 -4.39
CA GLN A 6 -2.92 -15.62 -4.70
C GLN A 6 -2.25 -15.05 -3.44
N SER A 7 -0.96 -15.33 -3.24
CA SER A 7 -0.20 -14.76 -2.12
C SER A 7 -0.10 -13.24 -2.19
N SER A 8 -0.10 -12.68 -3.40
CA SER A 8 -0.03 -11.23 -3.64
C SER A 8 -1.23 -10.46 -3.08
N ASP A 9 -2.36 -11.15 -2.83
CA ASP A 9 -3.53 -10.56 -2.16
C ASP A 9 -3.35 -10.50 -0.63
N TYR A 10 -2.39 -11.22 -0.06
CA TYR A 10 -2.13 -11.31 1.37
C TYR A 10 -0.66 -11.02 1.69
N PRO A 11 -0.20 -9.76 1.46
CA PRO A 11 1.18 -9.39 1.77
C PRO A 11 1.48 -9.47 3.27
N SER A 12 2.76 -9.69 3.60
CA SER A 12 3.28 -9.58 4.97
C SER A 12 3.78 -8.16 5.21
N ASP A 13 5.09 -7.95 5.28
CA ASP A 13 5.73 -6.65 5.56
C ASP A 13 6.25 -5.93 4.31
N SER A 14 6.23 -6.61 3.16
CA SER A 14 6.90 -6.19 1.93
C SER A 14 5.92 -6.16 0.76
N LEU A 15 6.01 -5.09 -0.04
CA LEU A 15 5.36 -4.98 -1.35
C LEU A 15 6.40 -5.33 -2.42
N LEU A 16 6.09 -6.26 -3.32
CA LEU A 16 6.94 -6.60 -4.47
C LEU A 16 6.37 -5.99 -5.75
N SER A 17 7.20 -5.89 -6.79
CA SER A 17 6.74 -5.35 -8.07
C SER A 17 5.56 -6.16 -8.64
N GLY A 18 4.56 -5.45 -9.14
CA GLY A 18 3.28 -5.98 -9.63
C GLY A 18 2.23 -6.28 -8.55
N MET A 19 2.57 -6.19 -7.26
CA MET A 19 1.60 -6.34 -6.18
C MET A 19 0.76 -5.07 -5.98
N LYS A 20 -0.51 -5.24 -5.60
CA LYS A 20 -1.40 -4.12 -5.31
C LYS A 20 -1.41 -3.82 -3.81
N LEU A 21 -1.09 -2.59 -3.45
CA LEU A 21 -1.32 -2.05 -2.11
C LEU A 21 -2.57 -1.17 -2.13
N GLY A 22 -3.59 -1.52 -1.36
CA GLY A 22 -4.85 -0.79 -1.30
C GLY A 22 -6.08 -1.69 -1.39
N ARG A 23 -7.23 -1.08 -1.68
CA ARG A 23 -8.54 -1.68 -1.46
C ARG A 23 -9.31 -1.89 -2.75
N ASP A 24 -9.93 -3.07 -2.85
CA ASP A 24 -11.05 -3.31 -3.74
C ASP A 24 -12.30 -2.68 -3.11
N LEU A 25 -12.87 -1.67 -3.76
CA LEU A 25 -13.98 -0.88 -3.25
C LEU A 25 -15.33 -1.61 -3.39
N ILE A 26 -15.40 -2.67 -4.19
CA ILE A 26 -16.60 -3.48 -4.38
C ILE A 26 -16.70 -4.56 -3.31
N THR A 27 -15.62 -5.30 -3.07
CA THR A 27 -15.58 -6.38 -2.08
C THR A 27 -15.21 -5.88 -0.68
N GLY A 28 -14.59 -4.69 -0.59
CA GLY A 28 -14.03 -4.16 0.65
C GLY A 28 -12.69 -4.79 1.04
N PHE A 29 -12.15 -5.70 0.21
CA PHE A 29 -10.90 -6.39 0.49
C PHE A 29 -9.72 -5.43 0.44
N ASP A 30 -8.94 -5.37 1.53
CA ASP A 30 -7.87 -4.41 1.73
C ASP A 30 -6.51 -5.10 1.80
N ARG A 31 -5.61 -4.73 0.89
CA ARG A 31 -4.23 -5.22 0.82
C ARG A 31 -3.33 -4.18 1.46
N PHE A 32 -2.75 -4.51 2.60
CA PHE A 32 -1.89 -3.61 3.38
C PHE A 32 -0.70 -4.37 3.97
N LEU A 33 0.37 -3.65 4.28
CA LEU A 33 1.56 -4.25 4.88
C LEU A 33 1.44 -4.23 6.40
N THR A 34 1.96 -5.27 7.04
CA THR A 34 2.13 -5.37 8.49
C THR A 34 3.57 -5.69 8.81
N SER A 35 4.22 -4.90 9.65
CA SER A 35 5.62 -5.13 10.02
C SER A 35 5.78 -6.47 10.73
N TRP A 36 6.99 -7.00 10.70
CA TRP A 36 7.37 -8.03 11.66
C TRP A 36 7.39 -7.47 13.09
N LYS A 37 7.25 -8.34 14.07
CA LYS A 37 7.31 -7.99 15.49
C LYS A 37 8.72 -7.63 15.93
N SER A 38 9.72 -8.33 15.39
CA SER A 38 11.13 -8.00 15.55
C SER A 38 11.97 -8.57 14.40
N SER A 39 13.26 -8.26 14.34
CA SER A 39 14.15 -8.77 13.28
C SER A 39 14.21 -10.31 13.18
N ASN A 40 13.91 -11.01 14.28
CA ASN A 40 13.99 -12.47 14.37
C ASN A 40 12.62 -13.12 14.58
N ASP A 41 11.53 -12.34 14.63
CA ASP A 41 10.18 -12.82 14.86
C ASP A 41 9.25 -12.27 13.77
N PRO A 42 8.94 -13.07 12.73
CA PRO A 42 8.12 -12.65 11.60
C PRO A 42 6.62 -12.62 11.92
N SER A 43 6.22 -12.85 13.17
CA SER A 43 4.83 -12.65 13.56
C SER A 43 4.41 -11.18 13.38
N PRO A 44 3.10 -10.89 13.22
CA PRO A 44 2.60 -9.54 13.04
C PRO A 44 3.04 -8.59 14.18
N GLY A 45 3.69 -7.50 13.80
CA GLY A 45 4.08 -6.40 14.68
C GLY A 45 3.01 -5.32 14.79
N SER A 46 3.36 -4.22 15.44
CA SER A 46 2.44 -3.10 15.71
C SER A 46 2.27 -2.13 14.54
N TYR A 47 3.13 -2.16 13.51
CA TYR A 47 3.05 -1.19 12.43
C TYR A 47 2.27 -1.74 11.24
N THR A 48 1.37 -0.92 10.68
CA THR A 48 0.72 -1.24 9.41
C THR A 48 0.81 -0.05 8.45
N TYR A 49 0.98 -0.36 7.18
CA TYR A 49 1.05 0.61 6.11
C TYR A 49 -0.04 0.33 5.08
N ARG A 50 -0.96 1.27 4.91
CA ARG A 50 -2.20 1.09 4.13
C ARG A 50 -2.60 2.38 3.43
N ILE A 51 -3.44 2.27 2.41
CA ILE A 51 -4.05 3.44 1.78
C ILE A 51 -5.35 3.77 2.51
N ASP A 52 -5.37 4.89 3.22
CA ASP A 52 -6.54 5.41 3.92
C ASP A 52 -7.52 6.04 2.90
N PRO A 53 -8.77 5.56 2.79
CA PRO A 53 -9.76 6.11 1.87
C PRO A 53 -10.43 7.39 2.36
N CYS A 54 -10.11 7.90 3.56
CA CYS A 54 -10.72 9.12 4.09
C CYS A 54 -10.30 10.35 3.28
N GLY A 55 -11.26 10.95 2.57
CA GLY A 55 -11.00 12.13 1.74
C GLY A 55 -10.34 11.74 0.42
N TYR A 56 -9.20 12.36 0.09
CA TYR A 56 -8.39 11.90 -1.04
C TYR A 56 -7.48 10.76 -0.56
N PRO A 57 -7.50 9.58 -1.22
CA PRO A 57 -6.71 8.44 -0.78
C PRO A 57 -5.22 8.71 -0.62
N GLN A 58 -4.66 8.30 0.51
CA GLN A 58 -3.26 8.52 0.85
C GLN A 58 -2.67 7.32 1.59
N PRO A 59 -1.40 6.96 1.39
CA PRO A 59 -0.72 5.99 2.22
C PRO A 59 -0.46 6.56 3.61
N VAL A 60 -0.74 5.76 4.63
CA VAL A 60 -0.62 6.13 6.04
C VAL A 60 0.06 5.00 6.80
N LEU A 61 1.03 5.38 7.63
CA LEU A 61 1.67 4.50 8.59
C LEU A 61 0.94 4.61 9.93
N TYR A 62 0.45 3.48 10.42
CA TYR A 62 -0.16 3.36 11.73
C TYR A 62 0.73 2.56 12.67
N LYS A 63 0.68 2.90 13.95
CA LYS A 63 1.10 2.03 15.04
C LYS A 63 -0.11 1.66 15.88
N ASP A 64 -0.46 0.37 15.88
CA ASP A 64 -1.64 -0.25 16.47
C ASP A 64 -2.96 0.30 15.89
N SER A 65 -3.28 1.57 16.13
CA SER A 65 -4.40 2.31 15.50
C SER A 65 -4.17 3.82 15.49
N VAL A 66 -2.97 4.27 15.86
CA VAL A 66 -2.59 5.69 15.90
C VAL A 66 -1.82 6.01 14.64
N GLU A 67 -2.28 7.02 13.90
CA GLU A 67 -1.55 7.56 12.74
C GLU A 67 -0.20 8.14 13.19
N ILE A 68 0.88 7.69 12.56
CA ILE A 68 2.25 8.14 12.84
C ILE A 68 2.72 9.10 11.74
N SER A 69 2.44 8.77 10.49
CA SER A 69 2.82 9.58 9.33
C SER A 69 1.90 9.30 8.14
N ARG A 70 1.92 10.23 7.18
CA ARG A 70 1.14 10.20 5.95
C ARG A 70 2.03 10.65 4.80
N ASP A 71 1.95 9.97 3.67
CA ASP A 71 2.86 10.20 2.54
C ASP A 71 2.34 11.23 1.54
N ASP A 72 1.31 11.98 1.95
CA ASP A 72 0.63 13.02 1.16
C ASP A 72 0.00 12.51 -0.16
N PRO A 73 -0.80 13.34 -0.87
CA PRO A 73 -1.51 12.91 -2.07
C PRO A 73 -0.59 12.48 -3.20
N TRP A 74 -1.10 11.59 -4.04
CA TRP A 74 -0.52 11.27 -5.34
C TRP A 74 -0.50 12.50 -6.26
N ASN A 75 0.66 12.84 -6.82
CA ASN A 75 0.83 14.01 -7.69
C ASN A 75 0.80 13.69 -9.20
N GLY A 76 0.53 12.43 -9.57
CA GLY A 76 0.62 11.93 -10.95
C GLY A 76 1.85 11.07 -11.22
N PHE A 77 2.90 11.20 -10.40
CA PHE A 77 4.17 10.49 -10.54
C PHE A 77 4.56 9.70 -9.29
N TRP A 78 4.33 10.27 -8.10
CA TRP A 78 4.58 9.66 -6.80
C TRP A 78 3.70 10.31 -5.70
N PHE A 79 3.75 9.76 -4.48
CA PHE A 79 3.13 10.38 -3.32
C PHE A 79 3.99 11.55 -2.81
N SER A 80 3.38 12.71 -2.60
CA SER A 80 4.09 13.99 -2.45
C SER A 80 4.98 14.09 -1.20
N GLY A 81 4.78 13.23 -0.21
CA GLY A 81 5.61 13.12 0.99
C GLY A 81 6.99 12.55 0.69
N TYR A 82 7.17 11.93 -0.48
CA TYR A 82 8.47 11.52 -0.99
C TYR A 82 9.07 12.59 -1.90
N SER A 83 10.29 13.02 -1.57
CA SER A 83 11.14 13.77 -2.50
C SER A 83 12.00 12.79 -3.29
N ILE A 84 11.42 12.17 -4.33
CA ILE A 84 12.19 11.34 -5.26
C ILE A 84 12.94 12.29 -6.21
N ILE A 85 14.26 12.31 -6.10
CA ILE A 85 15.13 13.20 -6.89
C ILE A 85 15.38 12.62 -8.30
N ASP A 86 15.24 11.29 -8.47
CA ASP A 86 15.41 10.61 -9.76
C ASP A 86 14.60 9.29 -9.77
N PRO A 87 13.37 9.26 -10.31
CA PRO A 87 12.59 8.03 -10.40
C PRO A 87 13.27 7.09 -11.40
N ASP A 88 13.47 5.83 -11.01
CA ASP A 88 13.96 4.80 -11.94
C ASP A 88 13.03 4.74 -13.16
N PRO A 89 13.51 5.04 -14.38
CA PRO A 89 12.67 5.08 -15.58
C PRO A 89 12.11 3.71 -15.97
N THR A 90 12.58 2.62 -15.35
CA THR A 90 12.07 1.26 -15.57
C THR A 90 10.96 0.86 -14.60
N SER A 91 10.76 1.60 -13.51
CA SER A 91 9.71 1.32 -12.53
C SER A 91 8.42 2.04 -12.91
N GLU A 92 7.36 1.28 -13.23
CA GLU A 92 6.05 1.84 -13.55
C GLU A 92 5.22 2.04 -12.29
N TYR A 93 5.44 3.16 -11.61
CA TYR A 93 4.61 3.58 -10.50
C TYR A 93 3.22 3.99 -11.00
N GLN A 94 2.18 3.36 -10.46
CA GLN A 94 0.81 3.70 -10.79
C GLN A 94 -0.04 3.75 -9.53
N PHE A 95 -0.88 4.79 -9.46
CA PHE A 95 -1.94 4.87 -8.48
C PHE A 95 -3.30 4.88 -9.20
N VAL A 96 -4.08 3.83 -8.98
CA VAL A 96 -5.43 3.67 -9.52
C VAL A 96 -6.42 4.09 -8.45
N PHE A 97 -7.28 5.04 -8.78
CA PHE A 97 -8.40 5.44 -7.93
C PHE A 97 -9.64 5.71 -8.79
N ASN A 98 -10.60 4.80 -8.73
CA ASN A 98 -11.86 4.87 -9.48
C ASN A 98 -13.01 4.28 -8.63
N SER A 99 -14.16 3.98 -9.24
CA SER A 99 -15.33 3.46 -8.51
C SER A 99 -15.21 2.01 -8.05
N THR A 100 -14.26 1.24 -8.57
CA THR A 100 -14.07 -0.19 -8.25
C THR A 100 -12.81 -0.45 -7.44
N ASP A 101 -11.74 0.32 -7.68
CA ASP A 101 -10.41 0.03 -7.17
C ASP A 101 -9.70 1.28 -6.66
N MET A 102 -8.95 1.10 -5.58
CA MET A 102 -8.05 2.08 -5.01
C MET A 102 -6.73 1.40 -4.62
N TYR A 103 -5.71 1.45 -5.47
CA TYR A 103 -4.43 0.81 -5.16
C TYR A 103 -3.22 1.48 -5.80
N TYR A 104 -2.07 1.30 -5.15
CA TYR A 104 -0.75 1.58 -5.66
C TYR A 104 -0.07 0.28 -6.14
N VAL A 105 0.68 0.37 -7.24
CA VAL A 105 1.52 -0.70 -7.79
C VAL A 105 2.80 -0.07 -8.36
N TYR A 106 3.89 -0.83 -8.36
CA TYR A 106 5.16 -0.47 -9.00
C TYR A 106 5.85 -1.72 -9.56
#